data_AF-C1A597-F1
#
_entry.id   AF-C1A597-F1
#
_cell.length_a   1.000
_cell.length_b   1.000
_cell.length_c   1.000
_cell.angle_alpha   90.00
_cell.angle_beta   90.00
_cell.angle_gamma   90.00
#
_symmetry.space_group_name_H-M   'P 1'
#
loop_
_entity.id
_entity.type
_entity.pdbx_description
1 polymer ?
#
loop_
_entity_poly.entity_id
_entity_poly.type
_entity_poly.pdbx_seq_one_letter_code
_entity_poly.pdbx_strand_id
1 'polypeptide(L)'
;MAVSVEFRGPLIGRLVVRASSVVLPALAANMLGADQSRHLPLQRDALGEIANVICGNVLPLIAGSDVIFNLAAPLVHEGGALPSRDRDEPSARVEIGVEEGRVETLLYLFGERHADTPSAQAVAAA
;
A
#
# COMPACT_ATOMS: atom_id res chain seq x y z
N MET A 1 -8.24 8.06 -5.61
CA MET A 1 -6.84 8.46 -5.35
C MET A 1 -6.12 7.27 -4.73
N ALA A 2 -4.79 7.16 -4.93
CA ALA A 2 -4.00 6.13 -4.27
C ALA A 2 -2.71 6.70 -3.70
N VAL A 3 -2.24 6.14 -2.60
CA VAL A 3 -0.93 6.41 -2.00
C VAL A 3 -0.23 5.08 -1.74
N SER A 4 1.08 5.03 -1.95
CA SER A 4 1.88 3.85 -1.63
C SER A 4 3.03 4.17 -0.69
N VAL A 5 3.37 3.22 0.17
CA VAL A 5 4.57 3.24 1.02
C VAL A 5 5.37 1.98 0.69
N GLU A 6 6.60 2.16 0.20
CA GLU A 6 7.55 1.05 0.05
C GLU A 6 8.26 0.79 1.37
N PHE A 7 8.55 -0.47 1.65
CA PHE A 7 9.29 -0.87 2.85
C PHE A 7 10.37 -1.89 2.52
N ARG A 8 11.45 -1.85 3.31
CA ARG A 8 12.60 -2.75 3.20
C ARG A 8 13.06 -3.19 4.58
N GLY A 9 13.35 -4.46 4.73
CA GLY A 9 13.82 -5.10 5.96
C GLY A 9 13.92 -6.61 5.73
N PRO A 10 13.58 -7.45 6.73
CA PRO A 10 13.45 -8.90 6.53
C PRO A 10 12.44 -9.28 5.44
N LEU A 11 11.45 -8.41 5.21
CA LEU A 11 10.55 -8.45 4.08
C LEU A 11 10.74 -7.19 3.25
N ILE A 12 10.56 -7.31 1.94
CA ILE A 12 10.58 -6.19 1.01
C ILE A 12 9.22 -6.13 0.35
N GLY A 13 8.66 -4.93 0.19
CA GLY A 13 7.31 -4.84 -0.32
C GLY A 13 6.80 -3.43 -0.45
N ARG A 14 5.49 -3.36 -0.66
CA ARG A 14 4.76 -2.11 -0.83
C ARG A 14 3.37 -2.24 -0.21
N LEU A 15 3.00 -1.27 0.60
CA LEU A 15 1.61 -1.05 1.02
C LEU A 15 0.99 0.00 0.10
N VAL A 16 -0.24 -0.22 -0.32
CA VAL A 16 -1.02 0.76 -1.08
C VAL A 16 -2.35 0.98 -0.39
N VAL A 17 -2.73 2.25 -0.24
CA VAL A 17 -4.07 2.66 0.19
C VAL A 17 -4.74 3.43 -0.94
N ARG A 18 -5.92 2.98 -1.35
CA ARG A 18 -6.77 3.64 -2.33
C ARG A 18 -8.02 4.15 -1.62
N ALA A 19 -8.40 5.37 -1.92
CA ALA A 19 -9.64 5.95 -1.42
C ALA A 19 -10.43 6.59 -2.56
N SER A 20 -11.75 6.41 -2.54
CA SER A 20 -12.68 7.20 -3.37
C SER A 20 -12.54 8.68 -3.02
N SER A 21 -12.71 9.56 -4.01
CA SER A 21 -12.58 11.01 -3.82
C SER A 21 -13.50 11.56 -2.73
N VAL A 22 -14.68 10.96 -2.53
CA VAL A 22 -15.65 11.37 -1.51
C VAL A 22 -15.17 11.16 -0.06
N VAL A 23 -14.21 10.26 0.17
CA VAL A 23 -13.67 9.96 1.52
C VAL A 23 -12.57 10.94 1.91
N LEU A 24 -11.86 11.51 0.93
CA LEU A 24 -10.67 12.33 1.17
C LEU A 24 -10.94 13.60 2.01
N PRO A 25 -12.02 14.37 1.78
CA PRO A 25 -12.34 15.53 2.60
C PRO A 25 -12.58 15.17 4.07
N ALA A 26 -13.34 14.09 4.32
CA ALA A 26 -13.63 13.62 5.67
C ALA A 26 -12.36 13.13 6.38
N LEU A 27 -11.48 12.44 5.64
CA LEU A 27 -10.19 12.01 6.17
C LEU A 27 -9.33 13.21 6.58
N ALA A 28 -9.22 14.23 5.73
CA ALA A 28 -8.47 15.45 6.03
C ALA A 28 -9.07 16.21 7.21
N ALA A 29 -10.40 16.32 7.26
CA ALA A 29 -11.11 17.00 8.35
C ALA A 29 -10.80 16.34 9.71
N ASN A 30 -10.83 15.01 9.74
CA ASN A 30 -10.64 14.24 10.97
C ASN A 30 -9.17 14.25 11.44
N MET A 31 -8.21 14.28 10.52
CA MET A 31 -6.79 14.23 10.86
C MET A 31 -6.17 15.62 11.09
N LEU A 32 -6.59 16.61 10.32
CA LEU A 32 -5.93 17.93 10.24
C LEU A 32 -6.86 19.08 10.66
N GLY A 33 -8.15 18.81 10.87
CA GLY A 33 -9.18 19.79 11.25
C GLY A 33 -10.12 20.16 10.11
N ALA A 34 -11.35 20.60 10.45
CA ALA A 34 -12.46 20.81 9.51
C ALA A 34 -12.15 21.80 8.37
N ASP A 35 -11.36 22.84 8.65
CA ASP A 35 -10.96 23.86 7.67
C ASP A 35 -10.10 23.29 6.53
N GLN A 36 -9.44 22.14 6.76
CA GLN A 36 -8.53 21.51 5.81
C GLN A 36 -9.23 20.58 4.81
N SER A 37 -10.53 20.33 5.00
CA SER A 37 -11.34 19.42 4.19
C SER A 37 -11.40 19.78 2.70
N ARG A 38 -11.14 21.03 2.31
CA ARG A 38 -11.21 21.50 0.92
C ARG A 38 -9.85 21.58 0.22
N HIS A 39 -8.76 21.39 0.96
CA HIS A 39 -7.41 21.53 0.43
C HIS A 39 -6.90 20.18 -0.06
N LEU A 40 -6.91 19.98 -1.38
CA LEU A 40 -6.49 18.72 -2.00
C LEU A 40 -5.07 18.28 -1.61
N PRO A 41 -4.06 19.17 -1.46
CA PRO A 41 -2.75 18.77 -0.92
C PRO A 41 -2.85 18.17 0.48
N LEU A 42 -3.61 18.78 1.39
CA LEU A 42 -3.79 18.29 2.76
C LEU A 42 -4.58 16.99 2.81
N GLN A 43 -5.52 16.78 1.89
CA GLN A 43 -6.20 15.50 1.72
C GLN A 43 -5.24 14.39 1.28
N ARG A 44 -4.28 14.70 0.41
CA ARG A 44 -3.22 13.76 -0.01
C ARG A 44 -2.31 13.42 1.15
N ASP A 45 -1.89 14.44 1.90
CA ASP A 45 -1.03 14.27 3.07
C ASP A 45 -1.72 13.40 4.13
N ALA A 46 -2.99 13.67 4.43
CA ALA A 46 -3.78 12.84 5.36
C ALA A 46 -3.84 11.37 4.91
N LEU A 47 -4.08 11.11 3.62
CA LEU A 47 -4.07 9.74 3.09
C LEU A 47 -2.68 9.09 3.17
N GLY A 48 -1.61 9.86 2.96
CA GLY A 48 -0.23 9.41 3.11
C GLY A 48 0.14 9.06 4.54
N GLU A 49 -0.28 9.88 5.50
CA GLU A 49 -0.11 9.59 6.92
C GLU A 49 -0.85 8.32 7.34
N ILE A 50 -2.07 8.10 6.84
CA ILE A 50 -2.78 6.83 7.06
C ILE A 50 -2.01 5.65 6.47
N ALA A 51 -1.50 5.76 5.24
CA ALA A 51 -0.70 4.71 4.64
C ALA A 51 0.56 4.41 5.46
N ASN A 52 1.24 5.44 5.96
CA ASN A 52 2.41 5.30 6.83
C ASN A 52 2.06 4.62 8.16
N VAL A 53 0.99 5.06 8.82
CA VAL A 53 0.53 4.47 10.09
C VAL A 53 0.14 3.01 9.92
N ILE A 54 -0.62 2.68 8.87
CA ILE A 54 -0.97 1.28 8.56
C ILE A 54 0.30 0.47 8.33
N CYS A 55 1.25 0.98 7.54
CA CYS A 55 2.48 0.25 7.24
C CYS A 55 3.33 0.03 8.50
N GLY A 56 3.54 1.08 9.31
CA GLY A 56 4.28 1.02 10.57
C GLY A 56 3.66 0.10 11.61
N ASN A 57 2.34 -0.07 11.60
CA ASN A 57 1.64 -0.98 12.51
C ASN A 57 1.59 -2.43 12.00
N VAL A 58 1.44 -2.63 10.69
CA VAL A 58 1.30 -3.98 10.10
C VAL A 58 2.62 -4.73 10.08
N LEU A 59 3.74 -4.07 9.75
CA LEU A 59 5.03 -4.77 9.58
C LEU A 59 5.52 -5.50 10.85
N PRO A 60 5.45 -4.91 12.06
CA PRO A 60 5.80 -5.62 13.29
C PRO A 60 4.89 -6.81 13.60
N LEU A 61 3.61 -6.75 13.18
CA LEU A 61 2.66 -7.84 13.42
C LEU A 61 2.92 -9.06 12.54
N ILE A 62 3.48 -8.87 11.35
CA ILE A 62 3.74 -9.96 10.39
C ILE A 62 5.17 -10.51 10.46
N ALA A 63 6.16 -9.68 10.84
CA ALA A 63 7.57 -10.07 10.87
C ALA A 63 8.18 -10.16 12.28
N GLY A 64 7.39 -9.83 13.31
CA GLY A 64 7.84 -9.75 14.71
C GLY A 64 8.21 -8.33 15.13
N SER A 65 8.15 -8.05 16.44
CA SER A 65 8.41 -6.71 16.99
C SER A 65 9.89 -6.32 17.07
N ASP A 66 10.79 -7.30 16.98
CA ASP A 66 12.23 -7.11 17.21
C ASP A 66 13.00 -6.81 15.92
N VAL A 67 12.31 -6.70 14.77
CA VAL A 67 12.93 -6.43 13.48
C VAL A 67 12.73 -4.98 13.03
N ILE A 68 13.73 -4.46 12.33
CA ILE A 68 13.74 -3.08 11.85
C ILE A 68 13.36 -3.05 10.37
N PHE A 69 12.41 -2.16 10.05
CA PHE A 69 12.05 -1.82 8.67
C PHE A 69 12.37 -0.37 8.37
N ASN A 70 12.85 -0.13 7.15
CA ASN A 70 12.98 1.19 6.58
C ASN A 70 11.77 1.47 5.69
N LEU A 71 10.99 2.49 6.05
CA LEU A 71 9.82 2.96 5.32
C LEU A 71 10.24 4.13 4.40
N ALA A 72 9.90 4.05 3.12
CA ALA A 72 10.00 5.19 2.22
C ALA A 72 8.89 6.21 2.51
N ALA A 73 9.09 7.46 2.13
CA ALA A 73 8.03 8.45 2.22
C ALA A 73 6.81 8.04 1.36
N PRO A 74 5.57 8.34 1.81
CA PRO A 74 4.38 8.06 1.04
C PRO A 74 4.42 8.73 -0.35
N LEU A 75 4.11 7.96 -1.40
CA LEU A 75 4.04 8.45 -2.77
C LEU A 75 2.58 8.49 -3.25
N VAL A 76 2.14 9.68 -3.68
CA VAL A 76 0.78 9.91 -4.22
C VAL A 76 0.73 9.52 -5.69
N HIS A 77 -0.29 8.74 -6.07
CA HIS A 77 -0.57 8.35 -7.45
C HIS A 77 -1.83 9.05 -7.96
N GLU A 78 -1.64 9.96 -8.91
CA GLU A 78 -2.73 10.66 -9.57
C GLU A 78 -3.44 9.74 -10.58
N GLY A 79 -4.76 9.90 -10.75
CA GLY A 79 -5.56 9.04 -11.65
C GLY A 79 -5.88 7.64 -11.12
N GLY A 80 -5.41 7.26 -9.92
CA GLY A 80 -5.75 5.98 -9.27
C GLY A 80 -5.08 4.74 -9.89
N ALA A 81 -4.42 4.91 -11.04
CA ALA A 81 -3.51 3.92 -11.59
C ALA A 81 -2.28 3.85 -10.67
N LEU A 82 -2.06 2.69 -10.06
CA LEU A 82 -0.78 2.40 -9.44
C LEU A 82 0.19 2.04 -10.56
N PRO A 83 1.49 2.31 -10.41
CA PRO A 83 2.50 1.60 -11.16
C PRO A 83 2.41 0.12 -10.74
N SER A 84 1.62 -0.64 -11.49
CA SER A 84 1.66 -2.09 -11.48
C SER A 84 3.01 -2.50 -12.04
N ARG A 85 3.76 -3.28 -11.27
CA ARG A 85 4.55 -4.31 -11.92
C ARG A 85 3.51 -5.32 -12.36
N ASP A 86 3.32 -5.50 -13.67
CA ASP A 86 2.19 -6.23 -14.30
C ASP A 86 2.02 -7.71 -13.87
N ARG A 87 2.72 -8.19 -12.83
CA ARG A 87 2.68 -9.56 -12.33
C ARG A 87 2.57 -9.72 -10.81
N ASP A 88 2.53 -8.65 -10.02
CA ASP A 88 2.45 -8.79 -8.56
C ASP A 88 0.98 -8.86 -8.10
N GLU A 89 0.51 -10.07 -7.74
CA GLU A 89 -0.75 -10.26 -7.02
C GLU A 89 -0.58 -9.77 -5.56
N PRO A 90 -1.53 -9.01 -4.99
CA PRO A 90 -1.42 -8.58 -3.60
C PRO A 90 -1.42 -9.79 -2.66
N SER A 91 -0.44 -9.85 -1.76
CA SER A 91 -0.35 -10.87 -0.71
C SER A 91 -1.51 -10.76 0.28
N ALA A 92 -2.07 -9.55 0.45
CA ALA A 92 -3.31 -9.33 1.18
C ALA A 92 -4.08 -8.14 0.60
N ARG A 93 -5.42 -8.20 0.69
CA ARG A 93 -6.33 -7.13 0.29
C ARG A 93 -7.42 -6.96 1.35
N VAL A 94 -7.67 -5.71 1.72
CA VAL A 94 -8.76 -5.33 2.62
C VAL A 94 -9.56 -4.22 1.95
N GLU A 95 -10.88 -4.34 1.97
CA GLU A 95 -11.79 -3.32 1.45
C GLU A 95 -12.77 -2.91 2.55
N ILE A 96 -12.93 -1.60 2.73
CA ILE A 96 -13.75 -0.98 3.78
C ILE A 96 -14.71 0.00 3.12
N GLY A 97 -16.01 -0.22 3.33
CA GLY A 97 -17.04 0.75 3.00
C GLY A 97 -17.08 1.87 4.04
N VAL A 98 -17.09 3.11 3.59
CA VAL A 98 -17.13 4.30 4.47
C VAL A 98 -18.21 5.24 3.97
N GLU A 99 -19.37 5.23 4.62
CA GLU A 99 -20.56 6.01 4.20
C GLU A 99 -20.86 5.84 2.69
N GLU A 100 -20.63 6.87 1.89
CA GLU A 100 -20.84 6.88 0.43
C GLU A 100 -19.60 6.47 -0.39
N GLY A 101 -18.51 6.10 0.27
CA GLY A 101 -17.22 5.82 -0.34
C GLY A 101 -16.62 4.47 0.03
N ARG A 102 -15.43 4.22 -0.51
CA ARG A 102 -14.64 3.01 -0.25
C ARG A 102 -13.17 3.33 -0.05
N VAL A 103 -12.55 2.57 0.84
CA VAL A 103 -11.11 2.52 1.03
C VAL A 103 -10.66 1.08 0.79
N GLU A 104 -9.59 0.92 0.02
CA GLU A 104 -8.97 -0.36 -0.24
C GLU A 104 -7.50 -0.29 0.15
N THR A 105 -7.05 -1.30 0.91
CA THR A 105 -5.65 -1.46 1.29
C THR A 105 -5.11 -2.74 0.68
N LEU A 106 -3.97 -2.65 0.00
CA LEU A 106 -3.29 -3.74 -0.67
C LEU A 106 -1.89 -3.86 -0.11
N LEU A 107 -1.50 -5.06 0.31
CA LEU A 107 -0.15 -5.38 0.73
C LEU A 107 0.51 -6.25 -0.33
N TYR A 108 1.68 -5.83 -0.81
CA TYR A 108 2.53 -6.61 -1.70
C TYR A 108 3.80 -6.99 -0.96
N LEU A 109 4.09 -8.29 -0.91
CA LEU A 109 5.39 -8.81 -0.49
C LEU A 109 6.15 -9.23 -1.74
N PHE A 110 7.28 -8.56 -1.99
CA PHE A 110 8.17 -8.91 -3.07
C PHE A 110 9.08 -10.02 -2.55
N GLY A 111 8.86 -11.25 -3.03
CA GLY A 111 9.76 -12.36 -2.72
C GLY A 111 11.19 -12.03 -3.13
N GLU A 112 12.18 -12.57 -2.42
CA GLU A 112 13.49 -12.70 -3.03
C GLU A 112 13.32 -13.54 -4.30
N ARG A 113 13.93 -13.12 -5.41
CA ARG A 113 14.07 -14.02 -6.55
C ARG A 113 14.79 -15.26 -6.04
N HIS A 114 14.06 -16.36 -5.87
CA HIS A 114 14.69 -17.67 -5.79
C HIS A 114 15.43 -17.86 -7.11
N ALA A 115 16.76 -17.79 -7.08
CA ALA A 115 17.56 -18.23 -8.21
C ALA A 115 17.25 -19.71 -8.45
N ASP A 116 16.88 -20.02 -9.69
CA ASP A 116 16.73 -21.37 -10.27
C ASP A 116 15.94 -22.41 -9.48
N THR A 117 14.67 -22.56 -9.85
CA THR A 117 14.09 -23.90 -9.98
C THR A 117 14.12 -24.26 -11.48
N PRO A 118 14.96 -25.21 -11.93
CA PRO A 118 14.89 -25.65 -13.31
C PRO A 118 13.51 -26.25 -13.57
N SER A 119 12.82 -25.69 -14.57
CA SER A 119 11.57 -26.21 -15.09
C SER A 119 11.76 -27.68 -15.48
N ALA A 120 11.15 -28.59 -14.72
CA ALA A 120 11.03 -30.01 -15.06
C ALA A 120 9.98 -30.23 -16.18
N GLN A 121 10.07 -29.45 -17.26
CA GLN A 121 9.34 -29.65 -18.50
C GLN A 121 10.27 -29.47 -19.69
N ALA A 122 11.25 -30.37 -19.82
CA ALA A 122 12.07 -30.51 -21.03
C ALA A 122 12.51 -31.95 -21.32
N VAL A 123 11.82 -32.97 -20.80
CA VAL A 123 12.07 -34.38 -21.18
C VAL A 123 10.77 -35.08 -21.52
N ALA A 124 10.09 -34.60 -22.57
CA ALA A 124 9.07 -35.36 -23.28
C ALA A 124 8.75 -34.68 -24.63
N ALA A 125 9.70 -34.65 -25.56
CA ALA A 125 9.46 -34.66 -27.02
C ALA A 125 10.76 -34.34 -27.77
N ALA A 126 11.47 -35.37 -28.20
CA ALA A 126 12.14 -35.52 -29.50
C ALA A 126 13.10 -36.71 -29.43
#